data_AF-A0A9W6KXY4-F1
#
_entry.id   AF-A0A9W6KXY4-F1
#
_cell.length_a   1.000
_cell.length_b   1.000
_cell.length_c   1.000
_cell.angle_alpha   90.00
_cell.angle_beta   90.00
_cell.angle_gamma   90.00
#
_symmetry.space_group_name_H-M   'P 1'
#
loop_
_entity.id
_entity.type
_entity.pdbx_description
1 polymer ?
#
loop_
_entity_poly.entity_id
_entity_poly.type
_entity_poly.pdbx_seq_one_letter_code
_entity_poly.pdbx_strand_id
1 'polypeptide(L)'
;MKKIIVALATAGALIGAAATPAGAATPPDHHSVICESASFYAHYTVGEGPFDLIRTLYYGNDVGHTHGAQAENNGWGYTQDFGPNDWGWMQLNCMS
;
A
#
# COMPACT_ATOMS: atom_id res chain seq x y z
N MET A 1 -55.64 40.08 -2.12
CA MET A 1 -54.64 40.69 -1.22
C MET A 1 -53.29 40.03 -1.52
N LYS A 2 -52.33 40.79 -2.02
CA LYS A 2 -50.99 40.32 -2.46
C LYS A 2 -50.14 40.00 -1.23
N LYS A 3 -49.63 38.76 -1.14
CA LYS A 3 -48.59 38.41 -0.15
C LYS A 3 -47.25 38.33 -0.87
N ILE A 4 -46.32 39.14 -0.35
CA ILE A 4 -44.99 39.43 -0.84
C ILE A 4 -44.12 38.16 -0.74
N ILE A 5 -43.46 37.80 -1.84
CA ILE A 5 -42.45 36.74 -1.88
C ILE A 5 -41.16 37.36 -1.33
N VAL A 6 -40.72 36.92 -0.15
CA VAL A 6 -39.41 37.27 0.40
C VAL A 6 -38.39 36.30 -0.19
N ALA A 7 -37.61 36.77 -1.17
CA ALA A 7 -36.46 36.07 -1.70
C ALA A 7 -35.32 36.13 -0.68
N LEU A 8 -35.11 35.05 0.07
CA LEU A 8 -33.96 34.90 0.95
C LEU A 8 -32.79 34.37 0.12
N ALA A 9 -31.97 35.28 -0.41
CA ALA A 9 -30.69 34.95 -1.01
C ALA A 9 -29.67 34.66 0.11
N THR A 10 -29.69 33.45 0.66
CA THR A 10 -28.61 32.96 1.51
C THR A 10 -27.40 32.65 0.64
N ALA A 11 -26.41 33.54 0.73
CA ALA A 11 -25.09 33.41 0.13
C ALA A 11 -24.50 32.02 0.40
N GLY A 12 -24.24 31.28 -0.69
CA GLY A 12 -23.45 30.06 -0.64
C GLY A 12 -22.01 30.41 -0.29
N ALA A 13 -21.63 30.21 0.96
CA ALA A 13 -20.23 30.12 1.34
C ALA A 13 -19.69 28.80 0.77
N LEU A 14 -19.15 28.88 -0.46
CA LEU A 14 -18.26 27.85 -0.99
C LEU A 14 -17.01 27.86 -0.12
N ILE A 15 -17.02 27.10 0.96
CA ILE A 15 -15.81 26.69 1.65
C ILE A 15 -15.08 25.84 0.62
N GLY A 16 -14.16 26.46 -0.11
CA GLY A 16 -13.18 25.76 -0.92
C GLY A 16 -12.39 24.89 0.03
N ALA A 17 -12.79 23.63 0.13
CA ALA A 17 -11.99 22.59 0.72
C ALA A 17 -10.67 22.62 -0.05
N ALA A 18 -9.64 23.21 0.55
CA ALA A 18 -8.28 23.08 0.07
C ALA A 18 -7.96 21.59 0.23
N ALA A 19 -8.26 20.81 -0.80
CA ALA A 19 -7.80 19.44 -0.90
C ALA A 19 -6.28 19.52 -0.83
N THR A 20 -5.70 19.03 0.26
CA THR A 20 -4.27 18.78 0.28
C THR A 20 -3.99 17.85 -0.89
N PRO A 21 -3.05 18.18 -1.80
CA PRO A 21 -2.72 17.26 -2.87
C PRO A 21 -2.37 15.92 -2.21
N ALA A 22 -3.07 14.85 -2.62
CA ALA A 22 -2.66 13.52 -2.24
C ALA A 22 -1.23 13.38 -2.78
N GLY A 23 -0.25 13.28 -1.87
CA GLY A 23 1.12 13.02 -2.25
C GLY A 23 1.12 11.74 -3.07
N ALA A 24 1.68 11.80 -4.29
CA ALA A 24 1.84 10.60 -5.08
C ALA A 24 2.70 9.62 -4.26
N ALA A 25 2.16 8.43 -3.97
CA ALA A 25 2.95 7.38 -3.39
C ALA A 25 4.06 7.03 -4.39
N THR A 26 5.31 7.14 -3.97
CA THR A 26 6.43 6.65 -4.77
C THR A 26 6.25 5.14 -4.93
N PRO A 27 6.20 4.61 -6.17
CA PRO A 27 6.18 3.18 -6.36
C PRO A 27 7.39 2.53 -5.69
N PRO A 28 7.26 1.31 -5.13
CA PRO A 28 8.41 0.58 -4.63
C PRO A 28 9.41 0.30 -5.76
N ASP A 29 10.68 0.11 -5.39
CA ASP A 29 11.68 -0.37 -6.32
C ASP A 29 11.31 -1.77 -6.78
N HIS A 30 11.54 -2.02 -8.06
CA HIS A 30 11.16 -3.26 -8.70
C HIS A 30 12.26 -4.31 -8.53
N HIS A 31 11.86 -5.46 -8.03
CA HIS A 31 12.70 -6.63 -7.80
C HIS A 31 12.07 -7.87 -8.44
N SER A 32 12.88 -8.92 -8.57
CA SER A 32 12.37 -10.25 -8.91
C SER A 32 12.69 -11.25 -7.81
N VAL A 33 11.84 -12.26 -7.66
CA VAL A 33 12.08 -13.37 -6.73
C VAL A 33 13.23 -14.23 -7.25
N ILE A 34 14.30 -14.38 -6.47
CA ILE A 34 15.49 -15.16 -6.84
C ILE A 34 15.55 -16.54 -6.18
N CYS A 35 14.73 -16.79 -5.16
CA CYS A 35 14.58 -18.11 -4.57
C CYS A 35 13.74 -19.00 -5.47
N GLU A 36 13.94 -20.33 -5.42
CA GLU A 36 13.07 -21.29 -6.12
C GLU A 36 11.61 -21.13 -5.67
N SER A 37 11.41 -20.93 -4.36
CA SER A 37 10.13 -20.56 -3.76
C SER A 37 10.33 -19.63 -2.57
N ALA A 38 9.37 -18.73 -2.34
CA ALA A 38 9.32 -17.80 -1.23
C ALA A 38 7.88 -17.69 -0.70
N SER A 39 7.70 -17.87 0.60
CA SER A 39 6.38 -17.71 1.24
C SER A 39 6.03 -16.24 1.39
N PHE A 40 4.77 -15.90 1.10
CA PHE A 40 4.21 -14.55 1.15
C PHE A 40 3.05 -14.48 2.14
N TYR A 41 3.19 -13.67 3.18
CA TYR A 41 2.29 -13.64 4.34
C TYR A 41 1.57 -12.31 4.49
N ALA A 42 0.34 -12.29 5.02
CA ALA A 42 -0.41 -11.06 5.18
C ALA A 42 0.13 -10.18 6.31
N HIS A 43 0.65 -10.80 7.37
CA HIS A 43 0.97 -10.11 8.61
C HIS A 43 2.31 -10.54 9.20
N TYR A 44 2.82 -9.70 10.10
CA TYR A 44 4.07 -9.93 10.82
C TYR A 44 3.96 -9.38 12.25
N THR A 45 4.38 -10.18 13.24
CA THR A 45 4.47 -9.77 14.64
C THR A 45 5.93 -9.78 15.08
N VAL A 46 6.39 -8.69 15.69
CA VAL A 46 7.74 -8.60 16.27
C VAL A 46 7.90 -9.65 17.37
N GLY A 47 8.87 -10.54 17.21
CA GLY A 47 9.17 -11.64 18.14
C GLY A 47 8.56 -12.99 17.74
N GLU A 48 7.52 -13.00 16.90
CA GLU A 48 6.86 -14.23 16.45
C GLU A 48 7.11 -14.52 14.95
N GLY A 49 7.31 -13.47 14.14
CA GLY A 49 7.55 -13.59 12.70
C GLY A 49 6.29 -13.40 11.85
N PRO A 50 6.33 -13.82 10.57
CA PRO A 50 5.19 -13.69 9.68
C PRO A 50 4.13 -14.77 9.93
N PHE A 51 2.87 -14.44 9.67
CA PHE A 51 1.73 -15.34 9.80
C PHE A 51 0.63 -15.01 8.78
N ASP A 52 -0.37 -15.88 8.67
CA ASP A 52 -1.43 -15.83 7.64
C ASP A 52 -0.87 -15.89 6.22
N LEU A 53 -0.45 -17.08 5.80
CA LEU A 53 0.09 -17.33 4.46
C LEU A 53 -0.94 -16.99 3.40
N ILE A 54 -0.59 -16.06 2.50
CA ILE A 54 -1.40 -15.71 1.34
C ILE A 54 -1.11 -16.71 0.22
N ARG A 55 0.17 -16.85 -0.14
CA ARG A 55 0.62 -17.67 -1.27
C ARG A 55 2.12 -17.97 -1.20
N THR A 56 2.57 -18.81 -2.11
CA THR A 56 3.99 -19.00 -2.42
C THR A 56 4.30 -18.31 -3.75
N LEU A 57 5.33 -17.48 -3.75
CA LEU A 57 5.92 -16.90 -4.95
C LEU A 57 7.08 -17.77 -5.40
N TYR A 58 7.29 -17.85 -6.70
CA TYR A 58 8.32 -18.66 -7.34
C TYR A 58 9.34 -17.77 -8.02
N TYR A 59 10.47 -18.39 -8.37
CA TYR A 59 11.53 -17.73 -9.13
C TYR A 59 10.99 -16.93 -10.33
N GLY A 60 11.42 -15.68 -10.43
CA GLY A 60 11.04 -14.75 -11.50
C GLY A 60 9.68 -14.06 -11.31
N ASN A 61 8.96 -14.29 -10.22
CA ASN A 61 7.82 -13.43 -9.89
C ASN A 61 8.30 -12.00 -9.57
N ASP A 62 7.56 -11.01 -10.08
CA ASP A 62 7.88 -9.60 -9.92
C ASP A 62 7.30 -9.06 -8.62
N VAL A 63 8.15 -8.41 -7.83
CA VAL A 63 7.82 -7.91 -6.50
C VAL A 63 8.42 -6.53 -6.26
N GLY A 64 7.89 -5.78 -5.30
CA GLY A 64 8.30 -4.42 -5.01
C GLY A 64 8.69 -4.21 -3.55
N HIS A 65 9.86 -3.64 -3.30
CA HIS A 65 10.33 -3.24 -1.99
C HIS A 65 11.36 -2.11 -2.12
N THR A 66 11.42 -1.17 -1.18
CA THR A 66 12.42 -0.08 -1.16
C THR A 66 13.04 -0.01 0.22
N HIS A 67 14.35 -0.26 0.28
CA HIS A 67 15.03 -0.31 1.57
C HIS A 67 14.89 1.00 2.36
N GLY A 68 14.45 0.88 3.61
CA GLY A 68 14.21 2.00 4.51
C GLY A 68 12.92 2.80 4.25
N ALA A 69 12.14 2.48 3.21
CA ALA A 69 10.83 3.09 2.96
C ALA A 69 9.67 2.20 3.44
N GLN A 70 9.80 0.87 3.31
CA GLN A 70 8.85 -0.10 3.84
C GLN A 70 9.37 -0.74 5.13
N ALA A 71 8.47 -1.41 5.85
CA ALA A 71 8.82 -2.10 7.07
C ALA A 71 9.73 -3.31 6.77
N GLU A 72 10.82 -3.41 7.52
CA GLU A 72 11.75 -4.52 7.50
C GLU A 72 11.96 -5.02 8.93
N ASN A 73 11.83 -6.33 9.16
CA ASN A 73 12.03 -6.92 10.48
C ASN A 73 12.66 -8.31 10.35
N ASN A 74 13.80 -8.51 11.00
CA ASN A 74 14.46 -9.83 11.12
C ASN A 74 14.62 -10.57 9.77
N GLY A 75 15.03 -9.86 8.72
CA GLY A 75 15.20 -10.41 7.36
C GLY A 75 13.92 -10.54 6.53
N TRP A 76 12.77 -10.08 7.04
CA TRP A 76 11.51 -9.99 6.29
C TRP A 76 11.24 -8.55 5.87
N GLY A 77 10.76 -8.36 4.65
CA GLY A 77 10.37 -7.07 4.11
C GLY A 77 8.88 -7.05 3.75
N TYR A 78 8.22 -5.94 4.06
CA TYR A 78 6.88 -5.66 3.55
C TYR A 78 6.98 -5.29 2.07
N THR A 79 6.38 -6.13 1.24
CA THR A 79 6.66 -6.29 -0.18
C THR A 79 5.34 -6.27 -0.94
N GLN A 80 5.34 -5.63 -2.11
CA GLN A 80 4.24 -5.68 -3.05
C GLN A 80 4.44 -6.86 -4.00
N ASP A 81 3.44 -7.70 -4.22
CA ASP A 81 3.42 -8.64 -5.33
C ASP A 81 2.75 -7.95 -6.54
N PHE A 82 3.52 -7.72 -7.61
CA PHE A 82 3.02 -7.00 -8.77
C PHE A 82 2.04 -7.81 -9.62
N GLY A 83 1.96 -9.13 -9.46
CA GLY A 83 1.02 -9.95 -10.23
C GLY A 83 -0.43 -9.70 -9.82
N PRO A 84 -0.84 -10.06 -8.59
CA PRO A 84 -2.18 -9.80 -8.04
C PRO A 84 -2.35 -8.37 -7.53
N ASN A 85 -1.27 -7.60 -7.44
CA ASN A 85 -1.26 -6.25 -6.88
C ASN A 85 -1.73 -6.19 -5.41
N ASP A 86 -1.20 -7.11 -4.59
CA ASP A 86 -1.41 -7.16 -3.15
C ASP A 86 -0.09 -7.02 -2.37
N TRP A 87 -0.22 -6.84 -1.05
CA TRP A 87 0.90 -6.58 -0.16
C TRP A 87 1.02 -7.67 0.89
N GLY A 88 2.25 -7.95 1.30
CA GLY A 88 2.55 -8.97 2.28
C GLY A 88 4.02 -8.98 2.68
N TRP A 89 4.41 -9.98 3.45
CA TRP A 89 5.75 -10.15 3.99
C TRP A 89 6.45 -11.30 3.28
N MET A 90 7.66 -11.03 2.80
CA MET A 90 8.56 -12.00 2.17
C MET A 90 9.96 -11.88 2.76
N GLN A 91 10.77 -12.93 2.69
CA GLN A 91 12.18 -12.82 3.05
C GLN A 91 12.94 -11.92 2.07
N LEU A 92 13.70 -10.97 2.61
CA LEU A 92 14.50 -10.01 1.84
C LEU A 92 15.58 -10.71 1.00
N ASN A 93 16.15 -11.81 1.50
CA ASN A 93 17.17 -12.59 0.79
C ASN A 93 16.65 -13.30 -0.48
N CYS A 94 15.33 -13.27 -0.71
CA CYS A 94 14.70 -13.80 -1.92
C CYS A 94 14.39 -12.72 -2.96
N MET A 95 14.79 -11.47 -2.74
CA MET A 95 14.64 -10.36 -3.70
C MET A 95 15.99 -9.93 -4.26
N SER A 96 16.03 -9.63 -5.56
CA SER A 96 17.14 -8.91 -6.22
C SER A 96 16.62 -7.74 -7.01
#